data_AF-A0A258EHV7-F1
#
_entry.id   AF-A0A258EHV7-F1
#
_cell.length_a   1.000
_cell.length_b   1.000
_cell.length_c   1.000
_cell.angle_alpha   90.00
_cell.angle_beta   90.00
_cell.angle_gamma   90.00
#
_symmetry.space_group_name_H-M   'P 1'
#
loop_
_entity.id
_entity.type
_entity.pdbx_description
1 polymer ?
#
loop_
_entity_poly.entity_id
_entity_poly.type
_entity_poly.pdbx_seq_one_letter_code
_entity_poly.pdbx_strand_id
1 'polypeptide(L)'
;CIQASHWDNRMEWLDRPDLRPGQPPELALRLGFRQIRGIVEEDARWITGARGNGYQTVEDVWRRAGISPATLTRLAEADAFAALGLARRDALWSAEALAEGPPLPLFATDMDGEGITEPAVAFREMTMGEAVVEDYVAMRLTLRSHPMELLRPWLEAA
;
A
#
# COMPACT_ATOMS: atom_id res chain seq x y z
N CYS A 1 -1.92 5.73 0.34
CA CYS A 1 -0.44 5.93 0.29
C CYS A 1 0.09 5.99 1.71
N ILE A 2 0.96 5.06 2.08
CA ILE A 2 1.48 4.92 3.45
C ILE A 2 2.24 6.17 3.94
N GLN A 3 2.89 6.88 3.01
CA GLN A 3 3.73 8.05 3.31
C GLN A 3 2.95 9.35 3.53
N ALA A 4 1.69 9.44 3.08
CA ALA A 4 1.01 10.75 3.02
C ALA A 4 -0.48 10.71 3.37
N SER A 5 -1.16 9.57 3.17
CA SER A 5 -2.59 9.46 3.45
C SER A 5 -2.87 9.61 4.95
N HIS A 6 -3.98 10.26 5.28
CA HIS A 6 -4.56 10.26 6.64
C HIS A 6 -5.81 9.38 6.64
N TRP A 7 -6.63 9.44 7.69
CA TRP A 7 -7.95 8.78 7.68
C TRP A 7 -8.83 9.32 6.55
N ASP A 8 -8.96 10.65 6.50
CA ASP A 8 -9.78 11.36 5.54
C ASP A 8 -9.05 11.68 4.22
N ASN A 9 -9.84 11.79 3.15
CA ASN A 9 -9.38 12.37 1.90
C ASN A 9 -9.08 13.86 2.13
N ARG A 10 -8.02 14.36 1.49
CA ARG A 10 -7.63 15.78 1.58
C ARG A 10 -7.22 16.31 0.22
N MET A 11 -7.39 17.60 0.02
CA MET A 11 -6.78 18.29 -1.11
C MET A 11 -5.30 18.54 -0.81
N GLU A 12 -4.46 18.38 -1.83
CA GLU A 12 -3.03 18.69 -1.78
C GLU A 12 -2.61 19.42 -3.06
N TRP A 13 -1.60 20.27 -2.93
CA TRP A 13 -1.00 20.93 -4.07
C TRP A 13 0.00 19.99 -4.72
N LEU A 14 -0.11 19.83 -6.04
CA LEU A 14 0.86 19.11 -6.84
C LEU A 14 2.04 20.04 -7.10
N ASP A 15 3.21 19.68 -6.55
CA ASP A 15 4.46 20.34 -6.90
C ASP A 15 4.96 19.73 -8.22
N ARG A 16 4.71 20.45 -9.32
CA ARG A 16 5.10 20.05 -10.66
C ARG A 16 6.21 20.98 -11.13
N PRO A 17 7.48 20.53 -11.17
CA PRO A 17 8.60 21.36 -11.60
C PRO A 17 8.51 21.72 -13.10
N ASP A 18 7.62 21.07 -13.86
CA ASP A 18 7.32 21.29 -15.28
C ASP A 18 6.20 22.31 -15.54
N LEU A 19 5.61 22.93 -14.50
CA LEU A 19 4.55 23.93 -14.67
C LEU A 19 5.05 25.12 -15.52
N ARG A 20 4.31 25.45 -16.58
CA ARG A 20 4.62 26.64 -17.37
C ARG A 20 4.43 27.90 -16.51
N PRO A 21 5.27 28.93 -16.67
CA PRO A 21 5.07 30.20 -15.98
C PRO A 21 3.66 30.75 -16.22
N GLY A 22 2.91 30.98 -15.14
CA GLY A 22 1.56 31.55 -15.18
C GLY A 22 0.40 30.56 -15.03
N GLN A 23 0.65 29.24 -14.94
CA GLN A 23 -0.39 28.31 -14.50
C GLN A 23 -0.50 28.28 -12.96
N PRO A 24 -1.72 28.32 -12.39
CA PRO A 24 -1.90 28.10 -10.96
C PRO A 24 -1.44 26.68 -10.59
N PRO A 25 -0.94 26.47 -9.37
CA PRO A 25 -0.59 25.13 -8.89
C PRO A 25 -1.81 24.21 -8.99
N GLU A 26 -1.59 23.00 -9.50
CA GLU A 26 -2.66 22.01 -9.66
C GLU A 26 -3.05 21.42 -8.30
N LEU A 27 -4.34 21.17 -8.12
CA LEU A 27 -4.90 20.56 -6.92
C LEU A 27 -5.18 19.09 -7.20
N ALA A 28 -4.63 18.21 -6.36
CA ALA A 28 -4.96 16.78 -6.34
C ALA A 28 -5.77 16.39 -5.10
N LEU A 29 -6.57 15.34 -5.25
CA LEU A 29 -7.23 14.67 -4.13
C LEU A 29 -6.36 13.51 -3.64
N ARG A 30 -5.87 13.60 -2.41
CA ARG A 30 -5.22 12.51 -1.69
C ARG A 30 -6.29 11.64 -1.06
N LEU A 31 -6.37 10.37 -1.47
CA LEU A 31 -7.27 9.41 -0.83
C LEU A 31 -6.79 9.09 0.60
N GLY A 32 -7.73 9.07 1.54
CA GLY A 32 -7.52 8.64 2.92
C GLY A 32 -7.69 7.13 3.08
N PHE A 33 -7.19 6.60 4.20
CA PHE A 33 -7.28 5.18 4.53
C PHE A 33 -8.72 4.68 4.69
N ARG A 34 -9.70 5.57 4.93
CA ARG A 34 -11.12 5.20 4.97
C ARG A 34 -11.66 4.55 3.71
N GLN A 35 -10.97 4.71 2.57
CA GLN A 35 -11.36 4.09 1.31
C GLN A 35 -11.03 2.59 1.26
N ILE A 36 -10.09 2.14 2.09
CA ILE A 36 -9.64 0.75 2.12
C ILE A 36 -10.60 -0.08 2.96
N ARG A 37 -11.13 -1.15 2.38
CA ARG A 37 -12.04 -2.03 3.10
C ARG A 37 -11.35 -2.70 4.28
N GLY A 38 -12.03 -2.68 5.43
CA GLY A 38 -11.56 -3.32 6.66
C GLY A 38 -10.50 -2.53 7.43
N ILE A 39 -10.04 -1.36 6.97
CA ILE A 39 -9.17 -0.51 7.79
C ILE A 39 -10.05 0.30 8.76
N VAL A 40 -9.67 0.29 10.04
CA VAL A 40 -10.33 1.07 11.09
C VAL A 40 -9.59 2.39 11.30
N GLU A 41 -10.31 3.40 11.78
CA GLU A 41 -9.74 4.74 11.96
C GLU A 41 -8.60 4.76 12.99
N GLU A 42 -8.69 3.94 14.03
CA GLU A 42 -7.66 3.81 15.05
C GLU A 42 -6.30 3.41 14.45
N ASP A 43 -6.26 2.34 13.64
CA ASP A 43 -5.06 1.92 12.92
C ASP A 43 -4.50 3.03 12.03
N ALA A 44 -5.38 3.74 11.31
CA ALA A 44 -4.98 4.85 10.46
C ALA A 44 -4.32 6.00 11.26
N ARG A 45 -4.80 6.26 12.48
CA ARG A 45 -4.19 7.24 13.40
C ARG A 45 -2.83 6.77 13.89
N TRP A 46 -2.68 5.50 14.26
CA TRP A 46 -1.38 4.92 14.65
C TRP A 46 -0.35 4.99 13.51
N ILE A 47 -0.73 4.57 12.30
CA ILE A 47 0.11 4.68 11.10
C ILE A 47 0.53 6.12 10.84
N THR A 48 -0.39 7.08 11.01
CA THR A 48 -0.09 8.50 10.76
C THR A 48 0.83 9.05 11.83
N GLY A 49 0.57 8.75 13.11
CA GLY A 49 1.35 9.26 14.25
C GLY A 49 2.77 8.70 14.30
N ALA A 50 2.96 7.44 13.94
CA ALA A 50 4.26 6.79 13.94
C ALA A 50 5.14 7.13 12.73
N ARG A 51 4.59 7.80 11.70
CA ARG A 51 5.24 8.00 10.39
C ARG A 51 6.57 8.76 10.45
N GLY A 52 6.72 9.74 11.34
CA GLY A 52 7.96 10.54 11.43
C GLY A 52 8.42 11.07 10.06
N ASN A 53 9.68 10.79 9.68
CA ASN A 53 10.27 11.15 8.38
C ASN A 53 9.85 10.23 7.21
N GLY A 54 8.82 9.41 7.40
CA GLY A 54 8.38 8.38 6.46
C GLY A 54 8.76 6.98 6.89
N TYR A 55 8.21 6.01 6.15
CA TYR A 55 8.50 4.59 6.28
C TYR A 55 9.50 4.14 5.20
N GLN A 56 10.29 3.11 5.49
CA GLN A 56 11.21 2.53 4.50
C GLN A 56 10.75 1.15 4.01
N THR A 57 10.12 0.36 4.88
CA THR A 57 9.65 -0.99 4.56
C THR A 57 8.27 -1.26 5.18
N VAL A 58 7.66 -2.40 4.86
CA VAL A 58 6.41 -2.84 5.47
C VAL A 58 6.60 -3.14 6.97
N GLU A 59 7.72 -3.77 7.31
CA GLU A 59 8.12 -4.10 8.68
C GLU A 59 8.35 -2.85 9.53
N ASP A 60 8.81 -1.75 8.93
CA ASP A 60 8.97 -0.46 9.61
C ASP A 60 7.62 0.07 10.12
N VAL A 61 6.56 -0.09 9.30
CA VAL A 61 5.20 0.31 9.67
C VAL A 61 4.68 -0.59 10.78
N TRP A 62 4.89 -1.91 10.67
CA TRP A 62 4.52 -2.88 11.70
C TRP A 62 5.13 -2.53 13.06
N ARG A 63 6.46 -2.35 13.11
CA ARG A 63 7.20 -2.11 14.36
C ARG A 63 6.88 -0.74 14.97
N ARG A 64 6.73 0.30 14.14
CA ARG A 64 6.55 1.68 14.63
C ARG A 64 5.10 2.02 14.92
N ALA A 65 4.17 1.58 14.08
CA ALA A 65 2.75 1.85 14.27
C ALA A 65 2.05 0.81 15.15
N GLY A 66 2.66 -0.37 15.37
CA GLY A 66 2.10 -1.43 16.21
C GLY A 66 0.79 -2.02 15.71
N ILE A 67 0.53 -1.92 14.40
CA ILE A 67 -0.70 -2.43 13.78
C ILE A 67 -0.59 -3.92 13.50
N SER A 68 -1.74 -4.60 13.40
CA SER A 68 -1.75 -6.04 13.11
C SER A 68 -1.18 -6.36 11.71
N PRO A 69 -0.53 -7.53 11.53
CA PRO A 69 -0.20 -8.08 10.21
C PRO A 69 -1.41 -8.12 9.27
N ALA A 70 -2.60 -8.49 9.77
CA ALA A 70 -3.82 -8.46 8.97
C ALA A 70 -4.18 -7.06 8.43
N THR A 71 -3.91 -5.98 9.19
CA THR A 71 -4.05 -4.59 8.72
C THR A 71 -3.01 -4.26 7.66
N LEU A 72 -1.77 -4.75 7.80
CA LEU A 72 -0.70 -4.57 6.80
C LEU A 72 -1.02 -5.28 5.48
N THR A 73 -1.55 -6.51 5.54
CA THR A 73 -2.03 -7.23 4.35
C THR A 73 -3.08 -6.40 3.62
N ARG A 74 -4.11 -5.89 4.30
CA ARG A 74 -5.14 -5.02 3.69
C ARG A 74 -4.56 -3.76 3.05
N LEU A 75 -3.56 -3.15 3.69
CA LEU A 75 -2.86 -2.00 3.13
C LEU A 75 -2.09 -2.37 1.86
N ALA A 76 -1.48 -3.55 1.82
CA ALA A 76 -0.76 -4.07 0.66
C ALA A 76 -1.72 -4.42 -0.49
N GLU A 77 -2.85 -5.08 -0.22
CA GLU A 77 -3.91 -5.34 -1.21
C GLU A 77 -4.38 -4.02 -1.87
N ALA A 78 -4.55 -2.99 -1.05
CA ALA A 78 -4.91 -1.64 -1.47
C ALA A 78 -3.78 -0.81 -2.11
N ASP A 79 -2.62 -1.41 -2.36
CA ASP A 79 -1.47 -0.77 -3.00
C ASP A 79 -0.95 0.47 -2.23
N ALA A 80 -1.13 0.49 -0.91
CA ALA A 80 -0.76 1.64 -0.09
C ALA A 80 0.76 1.84 -0.03
N PHE A 81 1.55 0.79 -0.27
CA PHE A 81 3.02 0.78 -0.20
C PHE A 81 3.73 1.14 -1.51
N ALA A 82 3.01 1.45 -2.60
CA ALA A 82 3.63 1.82 -3.87
C ALA A 82 4.63 3.00 -3.75
N ALA A 83 4.42 3.91 -2.80
CA ALA A 83 5.34 5.02 -2.52
C ALA A 83 6.68 4.59 -1.89
N LEU A 84 6.81 3.33 -1.46
CA LEU A 84 8.07 2.71 -1.04
C LEU A 84 8.83 2.07 -2.20
N GLY A 85 8.30 2.14 -3.43
CA GLY A 85 8.87 1.45 -4.59
C GLY A 85 8.58 -0.04 -4.64
N LEU A 86 7.67 -0.54 -3.81
CA LEU A 86 7.25 -1.95 -3.79
C LEU A 86 6.10 -2.18 -4.76
N ALA A 87 6.16 -3.25 -5.56
CA ALA A 87 4.97 -3.72 -6.25
C ALA A 87 4.01 -4.35 -5.24
N ARG A 88 2.72 -4.40 -5.58
CA ARG A 88 1.67 -4.96 -4.72
C ARG A 88 2.01 -6.36 -4.19
N ARG A 89 2.50 -7.26 -5.05
CA ARG A 89 2.85 -8.64 -4.67
C ARG A 89 4.04 -8.69 -3.71
N ASP A 90 5.04 -7.83 -3.90
CA ASP A 90 6.18 -7.72 -2.98
C ASP A 90 5.72 -7.24 -1.60
N ALA A 91 4.88 -6.20 -1.58
CA ALA A 91 4.33 -5.66 -0.33
C ALA A 91 3.44 -6.69 0.41
N LEU A 92 2.65 -7.47 -0.32
CA LEU A 92 1.86 -8.57 0.24
C LEU A 92 2.77 -9.65 0.81
N TRP A 93 3.81 -10.06 0.08
CA TRP A 93 4.77 -11.05 0.55
C TRP A 93 5.45 -10.62 1.85
N SER A 94 5.90 -9.36 1.93
CA SER A 94 6.47 -8.79 3.16
C SER A 94 5.46 -8.73 4.31
N ALA A 95 4.20 -8.38 4.03
CA ALA A 95 3.17 -8.30 5.06
C ALA A 95 2.81 -9.68 5.63
N GLU A 96 2.66 -10.70 4.77
CA GLU A 96 2.33 -12.07 5.16
C GLU A 96 3.48 -12.79 5.90
N ALA A 97 4.72 -12.35 5.70
CA ALA A 97 5.87 -12.87 6.43
C ALA A 97 5.89 -12.42 7.92
N LEU A 98 5.08 -11.44 8.30
CA LEU A 98 5.02 -10.93 9.66
C LEU A 98 4.16 -11.81 10.56
N ALA A 99 4.74 -12.26 11.67
CA ALA A 99 4.03 -13.03 12.68
C ALA A 99 3.22 -12.14 13.65
N GLU A 100 2.05 -12.61 14.06
CA GLU A 100 1.29 -12.01 15.15
C GLU A 100 1.85 -12.40 16.52
N GLY A 101 1.95 -11.41 17.41
CA GLY A 101 2.29 -11.62 18.82
C GLY A 101 3.79 -11.70 19.13
N PRO A 102 4.15 -11.91 20.41
CA PRO A 102 5.54 -12.08 20.81
C PRO A 102 6.11 -13.38 20.22
N PRO A 103 7.44 -13.45 19.99
CA PRO A 103 8.08 -14.69 19.56
C PRO A 103 7.73 -15.83 20.52
N LEU A 104 7.46 -17.02 19.97
CA LEU A 104 7.13 -18.19 20.79
C LEU A 104 8.29 -18.51 21.74
N PRO A 105 8.04 -19.09 22.94
CA PRO A 105 9.06 -19.27 23.97
C PRO A 105 10.35 -19.97 23.50
N LEU A 106 10.25 -20.88 22.54
CA LEU A 106 11.39 -21.58 21.95
C LEU A 106 12.28 -20.64 21.10
N PHE A 107 11.69 -19.62 20.49
CA PHE A 107 12.35 -18.62 19.64
C PHE A 107 12.53 -17.26 20.35
N ALA A 108 12.19 -17.16 21.63
CA ALA A 108 12.27 -15.92 22.40
C ALA A 108 13.68 -15.61 22.93
N THR A 109 14.61 -16.55 22.83
CA THR A 109 16.02 -16.38 23.22
C THR A 109 16.81 -15.92 22.01
N ASP A 110 16.91 -14.60 21.81
CA ASP A 110 17.90 -13.84 21.02
C ASP A 110 18.62 -14.59 19.88
N MET A 111 17.86 -15.33 19.08
CA MET A 111 18.26 -15.84 17.78
C MET A 111 17.62 -14.88 16.80
N ASP A 112 18.42 -14.12 16.05
CA ASP A 112 18.01 -13.24 14.95
C ASP A 112 17.37 -14.05 13.78
N GLY A 113 16.43 -14.93 14.08
CA GLY A 113 15.99 -16.04 13.24
C GLY A 113 17.06 -17.14 13.11
N GLU A 114 16.84 -18.07 12.17
CA GLU A 114 17.81 -19.12 11.86
C GLU A 114 19.06 -18.59 11.12
N GLY A 115 19.21 -17.26 10.96
CA GLY A 115 20.28 -16.64 10.17
C GLY A 115 20.22 -17.03 8.67
N ILE A 116 19.13 -17.64 8.24
CA ILE A 116 18.92 -18.07 6.86
C ILE A 116 18.62 -16.82 6.03
N THR A 117 19.52 -16.53 5.10
CA THR A 117 19.23 -15.53 4.06
C THR A 117 18.45 -16.22 2.96
N GLU A 118 17.13 -16.00 2.95
CA GLU A 118 16.29 -16.50 1.87
C GLU A 118 16.62 -15.79 0.55
N PRO A 119 16.56 -16.51 -0.59
CA PRO A 119 16.73 -15.87 -1.88
C PRO A 119 15.59 -14.88 -2.16
N ALA A 120 15.91 -13.78 -2.81
CA ALA A 120 14.90 -12.80 -3.22
C ALA A 120 13.86 -13.46 -4.15
N VAL A 121 12.59 -13.31 -3.82
CA VAL A 121 11.47 -13.80 -4.64
C VAL A 121 11.18 -12.79 -5.74
N ALA A 122 11.19 -13.24 -6.99
CA ALA A 122 10.82 -12.43 -8.14
C ALA A 122 9.41 -12.79 -8.60
N PHE A 123 8.44 -11.90 -8.40
CA PHE A 123 7.09 -12.08 -8.91
C PHE A 123 6.97 -11.62 -10.35
N ARG A 124 6.09 -12.27 -11.12
CA ARG A 124 5.63 -11.69 -12.39
C ARG A 124 4.94 -10.36 -12.11
N GLU A 125 5.20 -9.36 -12.94
CA GLU A 125 4.42 -8.13 -12.92
C GLU A 125 2.93 -8.42 -13.09
N MET A 126 2.11 -7.64 -12.39
CA MET A 126 0.66 -7.68 -12.56
C MET A 126 0.31 -7.00 -13.89
N THR A 127 -0.52 -7.67 -14.67
CA THR A 127 -1.18 -7.03 -15.81
C THR A 127 -2.08 -5.89 -15.34
N MET A 128 -2.37 -4.93 -16.22
CA MET A 128 -3.30 -3.84 -15.91
C MET A 128 -4.65 -4.37 -15.41
N GLY A 129 -5.17 -5.43 -16.02
CA GLY A 129 -6.43 -6.06 -15.62
C GLY A 129 -6.39 -6.67 -14.21
N GLU A 130 -5.34 -7.43 -13.88
CA GLU A 130 -5.15 -7.94 -12.51
C GLU A 130 -5.09 -6.79 -11.51
N ALA A 131 -4.35 -5.73 -11.82
CA ALA A 131 -4.20 -4.59 -10.91
C ALA A 131 -5.51 -3.82 -10.68
N VAL A 132 -6.31 -3.64 -11.74
CA VAL A 132 -7.65 -3.03 -11.66
C VAL A 132 -8.60 -3.90 -10.84
N VAL A 133 -8.59 -5.22 -11.02
CA VAL A 133 -9.43 -6.13 -10.22
C VAL A 133 -9.09 -6.01 -8.74
N GLU A 134 -7.80 -6.05 -8.38
CA GLU A 134 -7.36 -5.90 -6.99
C GLU A 134 -7.77 -4.54 -6.38
N ASP A 135 -7.69 -3.45 -7.15
CA ASP A 135 -8.15 -2.13 -6.67
C ASP A 135 -9.65 -2.15 -6.28
N TYR A 136 -10.48 -2.78 -7.11
CA TYR A 136 -11.91 -2.93 -6.80
C TYR A 136 -12.14 -3.88 -5.62
N VAL A 137 -11.31 -4.90 -5.44
CA VAL A 137 -11.33 -5.79 -4.27
C VAL A 137 -10.83 -5.09 -3.00
N ALA A 138 -9.98 -4.08 -3.08
CA ALA A 138 -9.51 -3.38 -1.89
C ALA A 138 -10.37 -2.14 -1.55
N MET A 139 -10.79 -1.35 -2.54
CA MET A 139 -11.33 0.00 -2.34
C MET A 139 -12.62 0.31 -3.11
N ARG A 140 -13.11 -0.60 -3.97
CA ARG A 140 -14.27 -0.38 -4.89
C ARG A 140 -14.06 0.71 -5.95
N LEU A 141 -12.83 1.17 -6.13
CA LEU A 141 -12.44 2.13 -7.15
C LEU A 141 -11.03 1.80 -7.63
N THR A 142 -10.63 2.29 -8.80
CA THR A 142 -9.24 2.23 -9.30
C THR A 142 -8.77 3.63 -9.70
N LEU A 143 -7.49 3.91 -9.50
CA LEU A 143 -6.81 5.11 -10.00
C LEU A 143 -6.04 4.85 -11.31
N ARG A 144 -6.16 3.64 -11.85
CA ARG A 144 -5.54 3.20 -13.11
C ARG A 144 -6.55 3.40 -14.25
N SER A 145 -6.61 2.47 -15.20
CA SER A 145 -7.58 2.47 -16.29
C SER A 145 -8.99 2.08 -15.82
N HIS A 146 -10.01 2.64 -16.46
CA HIS A 146 -11.40 2.27 -16.20
C HIS A 146 -11.67 0.83 -16.68
N PRO A 147 -12.41 -0.03 -15.95
CA PRO A 147 -12.61 -1.43 -16.33
C PRO A 147 -13.14 -1.65 -17.76
N MET A 148 -14.08 -0.79 -18.21
CA MET A 148 -14.61 -0.86 -19.58
C MET A 148 -13.57 -0.61 -20.67
N GLU A 149 -12.47 0.09 -20.37
CA GLU A 149 -11.38 0.29 -21.32
C GLU A 149 -10.71 -1.04 -21.67
N LEU A 150 -10.59 -1.94 -20.69
CA LEU A 150 -10.01 -3.28 -20.87
C LEU A 150 -10.92 -4.22 -21.67
N LEU A 151 -12.24 -4.04 -21.53
CA LEU A 151 -13.25 -4.89 -22.18
C LEU A 151 -13.63 -4.39 -23.57
N ARG A 152 -13.45 -3.10 -23.85
CA ARG A 152 -13.87 -2.46 -25.11
C ARG A 152 -13.42 -3.22 -26.37
N PRO A 153 -12.15 -3.67 -26.51
CA PRO A 153 -11.73 -4.39 -27.71
C PRO A 153 -12.49 -5.69 -27.97
N TRP A 154 -12.99 -6.34 -26.91
CA TRP A 154 -13.75 -7.59 -27.00
C TRP A 154 -15.20 -7.35 -27.43
N LEU A 155 -15.76 -6.21 -27.00
CA LEU A 155 -17.13 -5.82 -27.34
C LEU A 155 -17.22 -5.27 -28.77
N GLU A 156 -16.17 -4.61 -29.27
CA GLU A 156 -16.13 -4.08 -30.64
C GLU A 156 -15.83 -5.17 -31.68
N ALA A 157 -15.31 -6.32 -31.25
CA ALA A 157 -15.04 -7.49 -32.10
C ALA A 157 -16.24 -8.48 -32.20
N ALA A 158 -17.31 -8.25 -31.42
CA ALA A 158 -18.52 -9.07 -31.37
C ALA A 158 -19.66 -8.45 -32.19
#